data_AF-A0A5J4S204-F1
#
_entry.id   AF-A0A5J4S204-F1
#
_cell.length_a   1.000
_cell.length_b   1.000
_cell.length_c   1.000
_cell.angle_alpha   90.00
_cell.angle_beta   90.00
_cell.angle_gamma   90.00
#
_symmetry.space_group_name_H-M   'P 1'
#
loop_
_entity.id
_entity.type
_entity.pdbx_description
1 polymer ?
#
loop_
_entity_poly.entity_id
_entity_poly.type
_entity_poly.pdbx_seq_one_letter_code
_entity_poly.pdbx_strand_id
1 'polypeptide(L)'
;MKSIFSNTSFWGLNTLLGLFICVMSFTSCDDNDSNEDSPITVTKVYLEDASSSSVPDREVTYARLGQLLRLEGAGFTGLKRVYINGYSTYFNPVFLSDNSMLIT
;
A
#
# COMPACT_ATOMS: atom_id res chain seq x y z
N MET A 1 31.94 -52.12 -19.68
CA MET A 1 31.94 -51.00 -18.71
C MET A 1 31.32 -49.68 -19.22
N LYS A 2 30.68 -49.61 -20.41
CA LYS A 2 30.04 -48.35 -20.90
C LYS A 2 28.58 -48.16 -20.46
N SER A 3 27.81 -49.24 -20.23
CA SER A 3 26.37 -49.15 -19.93
C SER A 3 26.03 -48.69 -18.51
N ILE A 4 26.92 -48.93 -17.54
CA ILE A 4 26.69 -48.58 -16.12
C ILE A 4 26.81 -47.05 -15.92
N PHE A 5 27.74 -46.40 -16.61
CA PHE A 5 27.97 -44.94 -16.53
C PHE A 5 26.84 -44.13 -17.19
N SER A 6 26.19 -44.70 -18.22
CA SER A 6 25.08 -44.04 -18.92
C SER A 6 23.80 -43.97 -18.08
N ASN A 7 23.52 -44.98 -17.25
CA ASN A 7 22.27 -45.06 -16.48
C ASN A 7 22.28 -44.12 -15.24
N THR A 8 23.45 -43.98 -14.59
CA THR A 8 23.64 -43.04 -13.46
C THR A 8 23.58 -41.58 -13.91
N SER A 9 24.14 -41.26 -15.09
CA SER A 9 24.02 -39.92 -15.68
C SER A 9 22.59 -39.59 -16.13
N PHE A 10 21.83 -40.58 -16.62
CA PHE A 10 20.44 -40.41 -17.05
C PHE A 10 19.47 -40.22 -15.87
N TRP A 11 19.72 -40.93 -14.75
CA TRP A 11 19.01 -40.71 -13.49
C TRP A 11 19.31 -39.33 -12.90
N GLY A 12 20.58 -38.91 -12.85
CA GLY A 12 20.97 -37.59 -12.35
C GLY A 12 20.39 -36.43 -13.16
N LEU A 13 20.33 -36.57 -14.49
CA LEU A 13 19.72 -35.56 -15.36
C LEU A 13 18.21 -35.43 -15.14
N ASN A 14 17.50 -36.54 -14.91
CA ASN A 14 16.08 -36.52 -14.57
C ASN A 14 15.81 -35.91 -13.18
N THR A 15 16.68 -36.17 -12.19
CA THR A 15 16.57 -35.52 -10.87
C THR A 15 16.79 -34.02 -10.96
N LEU A 16 17.77 -33.57 -11.76
CA LEU A 16 18.04 -32.15 -11.98
C LEU A 16 16.87 -31.45 -12.71
N LEU A 17 16.29 -32.09 -13.72
CA LEU A 17 15.15 -31.56 -14.46
C LEU A 17 13.88 -31.47 -13.59
N GLY A 18 13.63 -32.48 -12.75
CA GLY A 18 12.54 -32.45 -11.77
C GLY A 18 12.69 -31.33 -10.73
N LEU A 19 13.91 -31.08 -10.26
CA LEU A 19 14.21 -29.98 -9.34
C LEU A 19 13.97 -28.61 -10.00
N PHE A 20 14.35 -28.45 -11.26
CA PHE A 20 14.18 -27.20 -12.01
C PHE A 20 12.70 -26.86 -12.27
N ILE A 21 11.85 -27.86 -12.51
CA ILE A 21 10.40 -27.66 -12.65
C ILE A 21 9.78 -27.28 -11.29
N CYS A 22 10.26 -27.87 -10.20
CA CYS A 22 9.73 -27.62 -8.86
C CYS A 22 9.97 -26.18 -8.38
N VAL A 23 11.11 -25.56 -8.72
CA VAL A 23 11.38 -24.15 -8.37
C VAL A 23 10.51 -23.15 -9.13
N MET A 24 9.98 -23.49 -10.31
CA MET A 24 9.05 -22.62 -11.04
C MET A 24 7.64 -22.58 -10.42
N SER A 25 7.28 -23.59 -9.63
CA SER A 25 5.96 -23.64 -8.97
C SER A 25 5.84 -22.74 -7.72
N PHE A 26 6.94 -22.13 -7.26
CA PHE A 26 6.97 -21.23 -6.10
C PHE A 26 7.02 -19.73 -6.46
N THR A 27 6.56 -19.35 -7.66
CA THR A 27 6.39 -17.93 -8.00
C THR A 27 5.13 -17.36 -7.32
N SER A 28 5.25 -16.90 -6.08
CA SER A 28 4.25 -16.04 -5.46
C SER A 28 4.53 -14.60 -5.85
N CYS A 29 3.97 -14.18 -6.99
CA CYS A 29 3.71 -12.77 -7.26
C CYS A 29 2.25 -12.54 -6.88
N ASP A 30 2.01 -12.10 -5.65
CA ASP A 30 0.68 -11.66 -5.24
C ASP A 30 0.62 -10.14 -5.44
N ASP A 31 0.13 -9.71 -6.60
CA ASP A 31 -0.23 -8.32 -6.89
C ASP A 31 -1.70 -8.03 -6.46
N ASN A 32 -2.29 -8.85 -5.59
CA ASN A 32 -3.67 -8.63 -5.12
C ASN A 32 -3.74 -7.58 -4.01
N ASP A 33 -3.50 -6.32 -4.37
CA ASP A 33 -4.02 -5.17 -3.65
C ASP A 33 -5.53 -5.04 -3.95
N SER A 34 -6.31 -6.04 -3.51
CA SER A 34 -7.76 -6.23 -3.79
C SER A 34 -8.70 -5.12 -3.31
N ASN A 35 -8.16 -4.06 -2.71
CA ASN A 35 -8.90 -2.88 -2.23
C ASN A 35 -8.34 -1.54 -2.76
N GLU A 36 -7.37 -1.54 -3.68
CA GLU A 36 -6.74 -0.31 -4.22
C GLU A 36 -7.45 0.29 -5.46
N ASP A 37 -8.50 -0.35 -6.00
CA ASP A 37 -9.13 0.07 -7.27
C ASP A 37 -10.20 1.18 -7.12
N SER A 38 -10.53 1.60 -5.90
CA SER A 38 -11.49 2.69 -5.71
C SER A 38 -10.81 4.04 -5.97
N PRO A 39 -11.36 4.90 -6.84
CA PRO A 39 -10.76 6.20 -7.12
C PRO A 39 -10.71 7.05 -5.85
N ILE A 40 -9.51 7.54 -5.52
CA ILE A 40 -9.32 8.47 -4.40
C ILE A 40 -10.04 9.77 -4.73
N THR A 41 -11.01 10.14 -3.88
CA THR A 41 -11.73 11.41 -4.01
C THR A 41 -11.71 12.14 -2.68
N VAL A 42 -11.43 13.46 -2.73
CA VAL A 42 -11.53 14.34 -1.56
C VAL A 42 -12.75 15.22 -1.78
N THR A 43 -13.75 15.11 -0.91
CA THR A 43 -14.97 15.91 -0.98
C THR A 43 -14.82 17.19 -0.17
N LYS A 44 -14.21 17.10 1.02
CA LYS A 44 -14.12 18.21 1.97
C LYS A 44 -12.83 18.14 2.78
N VAL A 45 -12.42 19.31 3.27
CA VAL A 45 -11.25 19.47 4.13
C VAL A 45 -11.68 20.22 5.38
N TYR A 46 -11.34 19.68 6.54
CA TYR A 46 -11.65 20.28 7.83
C TYR A 46 -10.37 20.60 8.59
N LEU A 47 -10.43 21.69 9.34
CA LEU A 47 -9.43 22.06 10.33
C LEU A 47 -9.85 21.48 11.68
N GLU A 48 -8.98 20.63 12.23
CA GLU A 48 -9.15 20.03 13.55
C GLU A 48 -8.51 20.96 14.59
N ASP A 49 -9.36 21.61 15.39
CA ASP A 49 -8.94 22.46 16.51
C ASP A 49 -9.82 22.21 17.73
N ALA A 50 -9.43 21.21 18.52
CA ALA A 50 -10.11 20.85 19.76
C ALA A 50 -9.88 21.85 20.91
N SER A 51 -8.89 22.75 20.81
CA SER A 51 -8.40 23.54 21.95
C SER A 51 -8.86 25.00 21.91
N SER A 52 -8.98 25.61 20.73
CA SER A 52 -9.21 27.05 20.58
C SER A 52 -10.42 27.44 19.74
N SER A 53 -11.14 26.48 19.15
CA SER A 53 -12.29 26.77 18.29
C SER A 53 -13.63 26.42 18.96
N SER A 54 -14.64 27.27 18.77
CA SER A 54 -16.03 26.95 19.14
C SER A 54 -16.66 25.86 18.27
N VAL A 55 -16.04 25.57 17.12
CA VAL A 55 -16.39 24.48 16.21
C VAL A 55 -15.12 23.66 16.02
N PRO A 56 -15.01 22.49 16.67
CA PRO A 56 -13.77 21.71 16.68
C PRO A 56 -13.39 21.19 15.29
N ASP A 57 -14.38 21.04 14.41
CA ASP A 57 -14.24 20.41 13.11
C ASP A 57 -14.84 21.31 12.03
N ARG A 58 -14.01 22.20 11.48
CA ARG A 58 -14.45 23.33 10.63
C ARG A 58 -14.03 23.11 9.19
N GLU A 59 -14.99 23.12 8.25
CA GLU A 59 -14.69 23.08 6.82
C GLU A 59 -13.88 24.31 6.40
N VAL A 60 -12.73 24.11 5.75
CA VAL A 60 -11.79 25.17 5.35
C VAL A 60 -11.32 24.99 3.90
N THR A 61 -11.02 26.11 3.25
CA THR A 61 -10.42 26.14 1.90
C THR A 61 -8.93 26.46 1.91
N TYR A 62 -8.36 26.73 3.09
CA TYR A 62 -6.94 27.01 3.29
C TYR A 62 -6.49 26.52 4.66
N ALA A 63 -5.19 26.24 4.78
CA ALA A 63 -4.55 25.81 6.02
C ALA A 63 -3.19 26.50 6.18
N ARG A 64 -2.70 26.55 7.42
CA ARG A 64 -1.36 27.02 7.79
C ARG A 64 -0.49 25.84 8.17
N LEU A 65 0.82 26.02 8.05
CA LEU A 65 1.80 25.01 8.45
C LEU A 65 1.63 24.66 9.94
N GLY A 66 1.65 23.37 10.26
CA GLY A 66 1.52 22.85 11.63
C GLY A 66 0.08 22.71 12.13
N GLN A 67 -0.92 22.94 11.27
CA GLN A 67 -2.32 22.67 11.62
C GLN A 67 -2.70 21.22 11.27
N LEU A 68 -3.47 20.58 12.16
CA LEU A 68 -4.04 19.26 11.90
C LEU A 68 -5.26 19.41 10.98
N LEU A 69 -5.26 18.67 9.88
CA LEU A 69 -6.35 18.65 8.91
C LEU A 69 -6.98 17.27 8.86
N ARG A 70 -8.32 17.25 8.73
CA ARG A 70 -9.08 16.06 8.40
C ARG A 70 -9.57 16.15 6.96
N LEU A 71 -9.15 15.21 6.13
CA LEU A 71 -9.68 15.06 4.78
C LEU A 71 -10.85 14.09 4.82
N GLU A 72 -11.96 14.47 4.22
CA GLU A 72 -13.15 13.64 4.04
C GLU A 72 -13.31 13.28 2.56
N GLY A 73 -13.68 12.04 2.28
CA GLY A 73 -13.68 11.53 0.92
C GLY A 73 -14.05 10.05 0.81
N ALA A 74 -13.48 9.40 -0.20
CA ALA A 74 -13.58 7.96 -0.43
C ALA A 74 -12.30 7.41 -1.08
N GLY A 75 -12.03 6.13 -0.86
CA GLY A 75 -10.88 5.43 -1.46
C GLY A 75 -9.56 5.71 -0.75
N PHE A 76 -9.56 6.14 0.51
CA PHE A 76 -8.31 6.35 1.26
C PHE A 76 -7.66 5.05 1.73
N THR A 77 -8.36 3.92 1.65
CA THR A 77 -7.80 2.60 1.96
C THR A 77 -6.65 2.28 1.00
N GLY A 78 -5.48 1.91 1.53
CA GLY A 78 -4.28 1.64 0.71
C GLY A 78 -3.47 2.88 0.33
N LEU A 79 -3.83 4.07 0.82
CA LEU A 79 -3.06 5.28 0.60
C LEU A 79 -1.62 5.12 1.14
N LYS A 80 -0.63 5.34 0.27
CA LYS A 80 0.81 5.17 0.58
C LYS A 80 1.52 6.49 0.88
N ARG A 81 1.13 7.60 0.23
CA ARG A 81 1.81 8.91 0.35
C ARG A 81 0.84 10.07 0.13
N VAL A 82 1.07 11.17 0.83
CA VAL A 82 0.38 12.46 0.65
C VAL A 82 1.40 13.52 0.30
N TYR A 83 1.06 14.39 -0.65
CA TYR A 83 1.90 15.53 -0.99
C TYR A 83 1.11 16.82 -0.87
N ILE A 84 1.58 17.75 -0.03
CA ILE A 84 1.04 19.11 0.06
C ILE A 84 2.05 20.05 -0.57
N ASN A 85 1.66 20.76 -1.63
CA ASN A 85 2.55 21.63 -2.42
C ASN A 85 3.86 20.93 -2.88
N GLY A 86 3.80 19.62 -3.15
CA GLY A 86 4.94 18.81 -3.57
C GLY A 86 5.81 18.24 -2.43
N TYR A 87 5.52 18.56 -1.17
CA TYR A 87 6.23 18.01 -0.01
C TYR A 87 5.54 16.77 0.53
N SER A 88 6.32 15.69 0.67
CA SER A 88 5.84 14.44 1.28
C SER A 88 5.45 14.70 2.73
N THR A 89 4.17 14.52 3.03
CA THR A 89 3.58 14.78 4.34
C THR A 89 3.27 13.45 5.03
N TYR A 90 3.66 13.33 6.29
CA TYR A 90 3.40 12.12 7.07
C TYR A 90 1.94 12.09 7.53
N PHE A 91 1.36 10.90 7.57
CA PHE A 91 0.07 10.63 8.17
C PHE A 91 0.14 9.32 8.94
N ASN A 92 -0.67 9.20 10.00
CA ASN A 92 -0.73 7.98 10.78
C ASN A 92 -1.72 7.00 10.14
N PRO A 93 -1.29 5.82 9.65
CA PRO A 93 -2.19 4.84 9.05
C PRO A 93 -3.21 4.26 10.03
N VAL A 94 -2.99 4.36 11.34
CA VAL A 94 -3.96 3.93 12.36
C VAL A 94 -5.20 4.84 12.37
N PHE A 95 -5.04 6.10 11.95
CA PHE A 95 -6.15 7.07 11.83
C PHE A 95 -6.68 7.17 10.40
N LEU A 96 -6.31 6.22 9.54
CA LEU A 96 -6.80 6.11 8.18
C LEU A 96 -8.04 5.23 8.17
N SER A 97 -9.13 5.79 7.63
CA SER A 97 -10.32 5.04 7.24
C SER A 97 -10.61 5.34 5.77
N ASP A 98 -11.45 4.54 5.12
CA ASP A 98 -11.74 4.75 3.70
C ASP A 98 -12.30 6.15 3.38
N ASN A 99 -13.01 6.75 4.35
CA ASN A 99 -13.72 8.00 4.17
C ASN A 99 -13.10 9.20 4.89
N SER A 100 -12.15 8.98 5.79
CA SER A 100 -11.55 10.03 6.60
C SER A 100 -10.09 9.74 6.91
N MET A 101 -9.26 10.78 6.84
CA MET A 101 -7.84 10.71 7.19
C MET A 101 -7.36 12.00 7.86
N LEU A 102 -6.35 11.87 8.72
CA LEU A 102 -5.72 12.99 9.45
C LEU A 102 -4.30 13.24 8.97
N ILE A 103 -3.96 14.50 8.70
CA ILE A 103 -2.63 14.94 8.21
C ILE A 103 -2.18 16.24 8.88
N THR A 104 -0.87 16.49 8.93
CA THR A 104 -0.27 17.70 9.53
C THR A 104 0.93 18.18 8.73
#